data_AF-A0A261B4G4-F1
#
_entry.id   AF-A0A261B4G4-F1
#
_cell.length_a   1.000
_cell.length_b   1.000
_cell.length_c   1.000
_cell.angle_alpha   90.00
_cell.angle_beta   90.00
_cell.angle_gamma   90.00
#
_symmetry.space_group_name_H-M   'P 1'
#
loop_
_entity.id
_entity.type
_entity.pdbx_description
1 polymer ?
#
loop_
_entity_poly.entity_id
_entity_poly.type
_entity_poly.pdbx_seq_one_letter_code
_entity_poly.pdbx_strand_id
1 'polypeptide(L)' 'MGSHSTKCCGQDMVYLPAESEENGWPKIYTYKCSKCGKYHREVIDAEDVCGPR' A
#
# COMPACT_ATOMS: atom_id res chain seq x y z
N MET A 1 6.13 15.52 3.09
CA MET A 1 6.67 14.51 2.15
C MET A 1 6.64 13.17 2.86
N GLY A 2 5.44 12.58 2.97
CA GLY A 2 5.30 11.24 3.53
C GLY A 2 5.82 10.25 2.50
N SER A 3 6.93 9.59 2.80
CA SER A 3 7.45 8.56 1.90
C SER A 3 6.52 7.35 2.00
N HIS A 4 5.70 7.12 0.97
CA HIS A 4 5.00 5.84 0.70
C HIS A 4 6.05 4.77 0.36
N SER A 5 7.02 4.57 1.25
CA SER A 5 8.22 3.80 0.94
C SER A 5 7.88 2.33 1.11
N THR A 6 7.33 1.74 0.06
CA THR A 6 7.25 0.31 -0.21
C THR A 6 8.63 -0.35 -0.26
N LYS A 7 9.71 0.28 0.23
CA LYS A 7 11.04 -0.30 0.31
C LYS A 7 11.25 -1.02 1.63
N CYS A 8 11.47 -2.33 1.55
CA CYS A 8 11.82 -3.17 2.69
C CYS A 8 13.10 -3.96 2.38
N CYS A 9 14.02 -4.05 3.34
CA CYS A 9 15.30 -4.77 3.19
C CYS A 9 16.18 -4.30 2.01
N GLY A 10 16.10 -3.02 1.64
CA GLY A 10 16.88 -2.43 0.55
C GLY A 10 16.35 -2.72 -0.86
N GLN A 11 15.17 -3.33 -0.97
CA GLN A 11 14.46 -3.55 -2.24
C GLN A 11 13.03 -3.03 -2.14
N ASP A 12 12.39 -2.86 -3.29
CA ASP A 12 10.97 -2.57 -3.35
C ASP A 12 10.13 -3.82 -3.01
N MET A 13 9.01 -3.63 -2.33
CA MET A 13 8.07 -4.67 -1.95
C MET A 13 7.17 -4.99 -3.13
N VAL A 14 6.89 -6.27 -3.33
CA VAL A 14 6.05 -6.74 -4.42
C VAL A 14 4.59 -6.45 -4.10
N TYR A 15 3.90 -5.73 -4.99
CA TYR A 15 2.47 -5.50 -4.89
C TYR A 15 1.69 -6.81 -5.10
N LEU A 16 0.71 -7.07 -4.24
CA LEU A 16 -0.12 -8.27 -4.24
C LEU A 16 -1.58 -7.90 -4.54
N PRO A 17 -1.99 -7.87 -5.82
CA PRO A 17 -3.35 -7.47 -6.19
C PRO A 17 -4.42 -8.44 -5.66
N ALA A 18 -4.09 -9.71 -5.52
CA ALA A 18 -5.00 -10.71 -4.96
C ALA A 18 -5.32 -10.50 -3.46
N GLU A 19 -4.45 -9.80 -2.74
CA GLU A 19 -4.66 -9.42 -1.33
C GLU A 19 -5.03 -7.94 -1.18
N SER A 20 -5.24 -7.24 -2.28
CA SER A 20 -5.57 -5.81 -2.31
C SER A 20 -7.05 -5.63 -2.62
N GLU A 21 -7.67 -4.70 -1.92
CA GLU A 21 -9.10 -4.41 -2.03
C GLU A 21 -9.28 -3.05 -2.71
N GLU A 22 -9.41 -3.09 -4.04
CA GLU A 22 -9.55 -1.87 -4.87
C GLU A 22 -11.00 -1.62 -5.32
N ASN A 23 -11.90 -2.57 -5.07
CA ASN A 23 -13.32 -2.51 -5.42
C ASN A 23 -14.13 -1.76 -4.36
N GLY A 24 -13.82 -0.48 -4.15
CA GLY A 24 -14.55 0.37 -3.21
C GLY A 24 -13.65 1.37 -2.50
N TRP A 25 -14.22 2.04 -1.50
CA TRP A 25 -13.48 2.90 -0.59
C TRP A 25 -13.70 2.39 0.85
N PRO A 26 -12.65 2.35 1.69
CA PRO A 26 -11.26 2.69 1.38
C PRO A 26 -10.56 1.65 0.50
N LYS A 27 -9.64 2.09 -0.36
CA LYS A 27 -8.79 1.19 -1.16
C LYS A 27 -7.66 0.66 -0.30
N ILE A 28 -7.43 -0.65 -0.33
CA ILE A 28 -6.38 -1.29 0.46
C ILE A 28 -5.36 -1.90 -0.50
N TYR A 29 -4.14 -1.36 -0.48
CA TYR A 29 -3.00 -1.85 -1.26
C TYR A 29 -2.08 -2.70 -0.38
N THR A 30 -1.95 -3.98 -0.71
CA THR A 30 -1.09 -4.92 0.02
C THR A 30 0.22 -5.15 -0.75
N TYR A 31 1.34 -4.99 -0.05
CA TYR A 31 2.69 -5.23 -0.56
C TYR A 31 3.39 -6.26 0.30
N LYS A 32 4.26 -7.09 -0.29
CA LYS A 32 5.05 -8.09 0.42
C LYS A 32 6.52 -7.99 0.06
N CYS A 33 7.37 -7.98 1.07
CA CYS A 33 8.81 -8.04 0.87
C CYS A 33 9.19 -9.48 0.49
N SER A 34 9.70 -9.68 -0.72
CA SER A 34 10.18 -11.00 -1.16
C SER A 34 11.38 -11.50 -0.35
N LYS A 35 12.15 -10.60 0.27
CA LYS A 35 13.36 -10.96 1.03
C LYS A 35 13.06 -11.48 2.44
N CYS A 36 12.20 -10.78 3.19
CA CYS A 36 11.89 -11.12 4.59
C CYS A 36 10.48 -11.65 4.80
N GLY A 37 9.62 -11.62 3.78
CA GLY A 37 8.24 -12.07 3.85
C GLY A 37 7.29 -11.12 4.58
N LYS A 38 7.74 -9.93 5.02
CA LYS A 38 6.89 -8.94 5.69
C LYS A 38 5.84 -8.39 4.75
N TYR A 39 4.64 -8.17 5.27
CA TYR A 39 3.54 -7.50 4.58
C TYR A 39 3.47 -6.03 5.01
N HIS A 40 3.15 -5.17 4.06
CA HIS A 40 2.83 -3.76 4.26
C HIS A 40 1.48 -3.50 3.61
N ARG A 41 0.58 -2.83 4.33
CA ARG A 41 -0.78 -2.53 3.86
C ARG A 41 -0.96 -1.03 3.91
N GLU A 42 -1.24 -0.44 2.76
CA GLU A 42 -1.54 0.97 2.62
C GLU A 42 -3.05 1.11 2.41
N VAL A 43 -3.69 1.89 3.27
CA VAL A 43 -5.13 2.14 3.19
C VAL A 43 -5.33 3.56 2.70
N ILE A 44 -5.96 3.71 1.54
CA ILE A 44 -6.28 4.97 0.91
C ILE A 44 -7.78 5.19 1.02
N ASP A 45 -8.18 6.06 1.93
CA ASP A 45 -9.57 6.45 2.10
C ASP A 45 -10.01 7.49 1.05
N ALA A 46 -11.32 7.58 0.81
CA ALA A 46 -11.88 8.57 -0.11
C ALA A 46 -11.59 10.00 0.37
N GLU A 47 -11.54 10.24 1.68
CA GLU A 47 -11.22 11.56 2.25
C GLU A 47 -9.76 11.97 2.04
N ASP A 48 -8.83 11.01 1.89
CA ASP A 48 -7.41 11.27 1.62
C ASP A 48 -7.18 11.67 0.14
N VAL A 49 -7.90 11.03 -0.79
CA VAL A 49 -7.83 11.36 -2.22
C VAL A 49 -8.55 12.68 -2.54
N CYS A 50 -9.52 13.06 -1.71
CA CYS A 50 -10.30 14.29 -1.82
C CYS A 50 -10.06 15.25 -0.65
N GLY A 51 -8.80 15.40 -0.20
CA GLY A 51 -8.41 16.41 0.80
C GLY A 51 -9.01 17.82 0.48
N PRO A 52 -9.33 18.62 1.52
CA PRO A 52 -10.28 19.73 1.40
C PRO A 52 -9.80 20.78 0.39
N ARG A 53 -10.72 21.18 -0.49
CA ARG A 53 -10.58 22.35 -1.36
C ARG A 53 -10.42 23.63 -0.56
#